data_AF-A0ABD3QVS2-F1
#
_entry.id   AF-A0ABD3QVS2-F1
#
_cell.length_a   1.000
_cell.length_b   1.000
_cell.length_c   1.000
_cell.angle_alpha   90.00
_cell.angle_beta   90.00
_cell.angle_gamma   90.00
#
_symmetry.space_group_name_H-M   'P 1'
#
loop_
_entity.id
_entity.type
_entity.pdbx_description
1 polymer ?
#
loop_
_entity_poly.entity_id
_entity_poly.type
_entity_poly.pdbx_seq_one_letter_code
_entity_poly.pdbx_strand_id
1 'polypeptide(L)'
;MAEERITKREAIMRQLSLHSKIVQLEPHELVSTRANRLEGLTSSTSNTSFWKDFIEQAANFDEYLGLRWYRTDPLPLIQHACEQARETAILTDDMQKFKFVDWEFPVHSQVHLEVSPAPNQDVAKCIPGVITSSNCRDFQTIPNRIPRIQHFINKANCSKGGWSWERASSLYNTECSLFSSPSHSIDPRNVLQGKVGNCGFCSGFASVAAGWPNVIKHVFGENSQLSLAKNGAVSILLYPRGEPRYLLLDDYILCKNERDDDRVGRKTRSPSMHSLLEKDLWVQLLEKAFVKVQGSYASLDGYYKYNSLYRHPARAIQLLTGAPVAIEVHYSTSDTDTMYSILHSTQDKYAKVVHCRKRIDGLIPNHGYSLLWVGRGEEGKRWVCLRNPHGQASYKGYGFDGSLLCKKDEGVTLPKCFTVCFYTGRVVWQQEEGSECHPDFALCDFNDDNGIFFMDFSRFIECFPITTLVGPIKLAVSAAVTPVNADICTGDSSSDLVFEMHRGNLSCLSEILASTCH
;
A
#
# COMPACT_ATOMS: atom_id res chain seq x y z
N MET A 1 42.28 -11.21 21.56
CA MET A 1 41.01 -10.44 21.56
C MET A 1 40.53 -10.02 20.16
N ALA A 2 41.41 -9.71 19.19
CA ALA A 2 41.01 -9.48 17.79
C ALA A 2 40.87 -10.80 16.99
N GLU A 3 41.77 -11.77 17.19
CA GLU A 3 41.72 -13.09 16.52
C GLU A 3 40.55 -13.96 17.01
N GLU A 4 40.12 -13.79 18.25
CA GLU A 4 38.98 -14.51 18.85
C GLU A 4 37.61 -14.01 18.33
N ARG A 5 37.56 -12.79 17.76
CA ARG A 5 36.37 -12.24 17.08
C ARG A 5 36.28 -12.69 15.62
N ILE A 6 37.41 -12.96 14.97
CA ILE A 6 37.45 -13.49 13.59
C ILE A 6 36.99 -14.96 13.59
N THR A 7 37.42 -15.77 14.56
CA THR A 7 36.98 -17.16 14.70
C THR A 7 35.49 -17.30 15.07
N LYS A 8 34.90 -16.36 15.84
CA LYS A 8 33.44 -16.31 16.05
C LYS A 8 32.67 -15.91 14.80
N ARG A 9 33.22 -15.02 13.97
CA ARG A 9 32.61 -14.60 12.70
C ARG A 9 32.65 -15.74 11.67
N GLU A 10 33.74 -16.49 11.60
CA GLU A 10 33.86 -17.67 10.73
C GLU A 10 33.02 -18.86 11.23
N ALA A 11 32.86 -19.03 12.55
CA ALA A 11 31.95 -20.02 13.12
C ALA A 11 30.48 -19.68 12.85
N ILE A 12 30.08 -18.40 12.92
CA ILE A 12 28.72 -17.95 12.55
C ILE A 12 28.50 -18.10 11.04
N MET A 13 29.49 -17.79 10.20
CA MET A 13 29.39 -17.98 8.75
C MET A 13 29.34 -19.46 8.35
N ARG A 14 30.05 -20.36 9.04
CA ARG A 14 29.90 -21.82 8.87
C ARG A 14 28.58 -22.35 9.42
N GLN A 15 28.01 -21.76 10.47
CA GLN A 15 26.70 -22.15 11.00
C GLN A 15 25.54 -21.66 10.11
N LEU A 16 25.74 -20.54 9.40
CA LEU A 16 24.85 -20.04 8.35
C LEU A 16 24.99 -20.82 7.02
N SER A 17 26.20 -21.31 6.69
CA SER A 17 26.40 -22.19 5.52
C SER A 17 25.91 -23.62 5.76
N LEU A 18 25.63 -24.02 7.00
CA LEU A 18 25.00 -25.32 7.33
C LEU A 18 23.47 -25.25 7.45
N HIS A 19 22.85 -24.06 7.37
CA HIS A 19 21.39 -23.89 7.32
C HIS A 19 20.87 -23.47 5.94
N SER A 20 21.71 -23.50 4.90
CA SER A 20 21.27 -23.37 3.50
C SER A 20 20.70 -24.68 2.93
N LYS A 21 20.19 -25.59 3.79
CA LYS A 21 19.11 -26.50 3.36
C LYS A 21 17.87 -25.64 3.16
N ILE A 22 17.85 -25.00 2.01
CA ILE A 22 16.65 -24.63 1.27
C ILE A 22 15.70 -25.82 1.44
N VAL A 23 14.69 -25.67 2.27
CA VAL A 23 13.50 -26.49 2.14
C VAL A 23 12.95 -26.05 0.79
N GLN A 24 13.34 -26.80 -0.25
CA GLN A 24 12.54 -26.92 -1.46
C GLN A 24 11.18 -27.36 -0.95
N LEU A 25 10.26 -26.40 -0.80
CA LEU A 25 8.86 -26.70 -0.75
C LEU A 25 8.51 -27.11 -2.17
N GLU A 26 8.71 -28.40 -2.43
CA GLU A 26 8.16 -29.16 -3.55
C GLU A 26 6.73 -28.67 -3.81
N PRO A 27 6.38 -28.30 -5.05
CA PRO A 27 5.04 -27.85 -5.39
C PRO A 27 4.11 -29.03 -5.62
N HIS A 28 4.08 -30.06 -4.78
CA HIS A 28 3.06 -31.10 -4.87
C HIS A 28 2.74 -31.70 -3.49
N GLU A 29 1.43 -31.87 -3.28
CA GLU A 29 0.75 -32.76 -2.32
C GLU A 29 0.12 -32.16 -1.04
N LEU A 30 -1.22 -32.16 -1.10
CA LEU A 30 -2.18 -32.38 -0.01
C LEU A 30 -2.40 -31.24 1.00
N VAL A 31 -3.00 -30.17 0.49
CA VAL A 31 -4.17 -29.60 1.18
C VAL A 31 -5.34 -29.83 0.25
N SER A 32 -6.26 -30.72 0.62
CA SER A 32 -7.55 -30.81 -0.07
C SER A 32 -8.33 -29.53 0.23
N THR A 33 -8.07 -28.46 -0.50
CA THR A 33 -9.16 -27.56 -0.86
C THR A 33 -10.09 -28.40 -1.72
N ARG A 34 -11.12 -29.00 -1.09
CA ARG A 34 -12.39 -29.21 -1.79
C ARG A 34 -12.96 -27.82 -2.10
N ALA A 35 -12.27 -27.06 -2.96
CA ALA A 35 -12.98 -26.25 -3.93
C ALA A 35 -13.77 -27.31 -4.71
N ASN A 36 -15.08 -27.37 -4.48
CA ASN A 36 -15.93 -28.20 -5.31
C ASN A 36 -15.49 -27.98 -6.76
N ARG A 37 -15.14 -29.07 -7.45
CA ARG A 37 -15.27 -29.09 -8.91
C ARG A 37 -16.60 -28.41 -9.19
N LEU A 38 -16.57 -27.37 -10.01
CA LEU A 38 -17.77 -26.74 -10.55
C LEU A 38 -18.52 -27.78 -11.41
N GLU A 39 -19.14 -28.76 -10.74
CA GLU A 39 -20.31 -29.48 -11.23
C GLU A 39 -21.47 -28.47 -11.15
N GLY A 40 -21.59 -27.71 -12.23
CA GLY A 40 -22.53 -26.59 -12.36
C GLY A 40 -22.43 -25.90 -13.73
N LEU A 41 -21.32 -26.10 -14.45
CA LEU A 41 -21.23 -25.91 -15.89
C LEU A 41 -21.07 -27.28 -16.58
N THR A 42 -21.99 -28.20 -16.31
CA THR A 42 -22.16 -29.39 -17.14
C THR A 42 -22.90 -29.01 -18.42
N SER A 43 -22.20 -28.35 -19.35
CA SER A 43 -22.37 -28.46 -20.81
C SER A 43 -21.50 -27.43 -21.54
N SER A 44 -20.21 -27.76 -21.74
CA SER A 44 -19.30 -27.33 -22.84
C SER A 44 -17.85 -27.14 -22.34
N THR A 45 -17.19 -28.25 -21.99
CA THR A 45 -15.82 -28.31 -21.49
C THR A 45 -14.72 -28.17 -22.57
N SER A 46 -14.91 -27.31 -23.58
CA SER A 46 -13.87 -27.03 -24.59
C SER A 46 -13.39 -25.58 -24.63
N ASN A 47 -14.19 -24.61 -24.18
CA ASN A 47 -13.83 -23.19 -24.36
C ASN A 47 -13.05 -22.60 -23.18
N THR A 48 -13.26 -23.03 -21.94
CA THR A 48 -12.60 -22.43 -20.76
C THR A 48 -11.12 -22.80 -20.63
N SER A 49 -10.71 -24.00 -21.05
CA SER A 49 -9.29 -24.39 -21.10
C SER A 49 -8.54 -23.66 -22.22
N PHE A 50 -9.17 -23.48 -23.38
CA PHE A 50 -8.59 -22.78 -24.52
C PHE A 50 -8.17 -21.35 -24.18
N TRP A 51 -9.02 -20.58 -23.49
CA TRP A 51 -8.70 -19.19 -23.12
C TRP A 51 -7.58 -19.07 -22.11
N LYS A 52 -7.54 -19.99 -21.14
CA LYS A 52 -6.45 -20.05 -20.16
C LYS A 52 -5.13 -20.32 -20.86
N ASP A 53 -5.09 -21.32 -21.72
CA ASP A 53 -3.88 -21.70 -22.46
C ASP A 53 -3.47 -20.59 -23.46
N PHE A 54 -4.43 -19.90 -24.08
CA PHE A 54 -4.18 -18.78 -24.99
C PHE A 54 -3.53 -17.59 -24.28
N ILE A 55 -4.07 -17.17 -23.14
CA ILE A 55 -3.50 -16.07 -22.36
C ILE A 55 -2.14 -16.47 -21.79
N GLU A 56 -1.99 -17.71 -21.31
CA GLU A 56 -0.74 -18.23 -20.76
C GLU A 56 0.37 -18.34 -21.81
N GLN A 57 0.06 -18.67 -23.06
CA GLN A 57 1.03 -18.72 -24.16
C GLN A 57 1.32 -17.34 -24.75
N ALA A 58 0.34 -16.43 -24.77
CA ALA A 58 0.48 -15.11 -25.37
C ALA A 58 1.17 -14.09 -24.44
N ALA A 59 1.08 -14.27 -23.12
CA ALA A 59 1.57 -13.28 -22.15
C ALA A 59 2.95 -13.67 -21.60
N ASN A 60 3.94 -12.81 -21.82
CA ASN A 60 5.28 -12.99 -21.26
C ASN A 60 5.30 -12.55 -19.79
N PHE A 61 5.58 -13.48 -18.86
CA PHE A 61 5.60 -13.22 -17.42
C PHE A 61 6.79 -13.85 -16.71
N ASP A 62 7.14 -13.27 -15.56
CA ASP A 62 8.03 -13.85 -14.57
C ASP A 62 7.23 -14.43 -13.41
N GLU A 63 7.74 -15.46 -12.74
CA GLU A 63 7.19 -15.92 -11.47
C GLU A 63 7.98 -15.35 -10.29
N TYR A 64 7.27 -14.77 -9.32
CA TYR A 64 7.85 -14.27 -8.09
C TYR A 64 6.80 -14.28 -6.98
N LEU A 65 7.16 -14.80 -5.80
CA LEU A 65 6.24 -15.04 -4.67
C LEU A 65 5.01 -15.90 -5.04
N GLY A 66 5.16 -16.82 -5.99
CA GLY A 66 4.06 -17.67 -6.47
C GLY A 66 2.99 -16.93 -7.27
N LEU A 67 3.30 -15.73 -7.77
CA LEU A 67 2.44 -14.93 -8.62
C LEU A 67 3.09 -14.72 -9.98
N ARG A 68 2.25 -14.58 -11.01
CA ARG A 68 2.67 -14.14 -12.34
C ARG A 68 2.80 -12.62 -12.39
N TRP A 69 3.96 -12.18 -12.86
CA TRP A 69 4.33 -10.79 -13.03
C TRP A 69 4.58 -10.53 -14.51
N TYR A 70 3.62 -9.90 -15.19
CA TYR A 70 3.66 -9.72 -16.63
C TYR A 70 4.65 -8.63 -17.03
N ARG A 71 5.44 -8.88 -18.07
CA ARG A 71 6.44 -7.92 -18.59
C ARG A 71 5.82 -6.79 -19.40
N THR A 72 4.62 -7.02 -19.93
CA THR A 72 3.79 -6.05 -20.65
C THR A 72 2.40 -6.01 -20.03
N ASP A 73 1.66 -4.92 -20.21
CA ASP A 73 0.28 -4.81 -19.73
C ASP A 73 -0.56 -5.96 -20.32
N PRO A 74 -1.11 -6.87 -19.48
CA PRO A 74 -1.91 -7.99 -19.97
C PRO A 74 -3.34 -7.57 -20.32
N LEU A 75 -3.81 -6.37 -19.92
CA LEU A 75 -5.19 -5.96 -20.10
C LEU A 75 -5.68 -5.98 -21.56
N PRO A 76 -4.92 -5.54 -22.58
CA PRO A 76 -5.38 -5.62 -23.96
C PRO A 76 -5.74 -7.06 -24.39
N LEU A 77 -4.94 -8.05 -23.96
CA LEU A 77 -5.22 -9.46 -24.23
C LEU A 77 -6.47 -9.95 -23.49
N ILE A 78 -6.62 -9.57 -22.21
CA ILE A 78 -7.82 -9.89 -21.41
C ILE A 78 -9.08 -9.26 -22.02
N GLN A 79 -9.00 -8.00 -22.45
CA GLN A 79 -10.11 -7.29 -23.09
C GLN A 79 -10.54 -8.00 -24.36
N HIS A 80 -9.59 -8.33 -25.24
CA HIS A 80 -9.86 -9.07 -26.47
C HIS A 80 -10.51 -10.44 -26.21
N ALA A 81 -9.97 -11.21 -25.27
CA ALA A 81 -10.54 -12.51 -24.88
C ALA A 81 -11.97 -12.37 -24.32
N CYS A 82 -12.23 -11.34 -23.49
CA CYS A 82 -13.57 -11.07 -22.98
C CYS A 82 -14.55 -10.65 -24.09
N GLU A 83 -14.10 -9.89 -25.10
CA GLU A 83 -14.92 -9.50 -26.26
C GLU A 83 -15.29 -10.71 -27.11
N GLN A 84 -14.31 -11.55 -27.47
CA GLN A 84 -14.55 -12.79 -28.22
C GLN A 84 -15.47 -13.78 -27.48
N ALA A 85 -15.29 -13.88 -26.15
CA ALA A 85 -16.17 -14.69 -25.32
C ALA A 85 -17.61 -14.17 -25.35
N ARG A 86 -17.81 -12.85 -25.29
CA ARG A 86 -19.14 -12.23 -25.44
C ARG A 86 -19.73 -12.48 -26.82
N GLU A 87 -18.95 -12.31 -27.89
CA GLU A 87 -19.39 -12.56 -29.27
C GLU A 87 -19.84 -14.01 -29.49
N THR A 88 -19.10 -14.97 -28.95
CA THR A 88 -19.46 -16.39 -29.00
C THR A 88 -20.70 -16.68 -28.15
N ALA A 89 -20.82 -16.00 -27.00
CA ALA A 89 -21.95 -16.13 -26.09
C ALA A 89 -23.22 -15.45 -26.60
N ILE A 90 -23.19 -14.55 -27.61
CA ILE A 90 -24.40 -13.96 -28.25
C ILE A 90 -25.37 -15.03 -28.77
N LEU A 91 -24.93 -16.27 -28.96
CA LEU A 91 -25.80 -17.42 -29.24
C LEU A 91 -26.63 -17.89 -28.02
N THR A 92 -26.46 -17.27 -26.85
CA THR A 92 -27.18 -17.48 -25.59
C THR A 92 -27.49 -16.13 -24.95
N ASP A 93 -28.69 -15.92 -24.42
CA ASP A 93 -29.26 -14.60 -24.02
C ASP A 93 -28.53 -13.81 -22.88
N ASP A 94 -27.29 -14.15 -22.54
CA ASP A 94 -26.61 -13.73 -21.30
C ASP A 94 -25.36 -12.84 -21.52
N MET A 95 -25.52 -11.77 -22.30
CA MET A 95 -24.42 -10.86 -22.67
C MET A 95 -23.76 -10.10 -21.48
N GLN A 96 -24.43 -9.96 -20.34
CA GLN A 96 -23.93 -9.17 -19.20
C GLN A 96 -23.10 -9.96 -18.17
N LYS A 97 -22.95 -11.28 -18.32
CA LYS A 97 -22.45 -12.14 -17.22
C LYS A 97 -20.94 -12.42 -17.21
N PHE A 98 -20.22 -12.22 -18.32
CA PHE A 98 -18.80 -12.59 -18.37
C PHE A 98 -17.90 -11.46 -17.91
N LYS A 99 -17.40 -11.59 -16.68
CA LYS A 99 -16.37 -10.74 -16.07
C LYS A 99 -15.13 -11.57 -15.76
N PHE A 100 -13.96 -10.95 -15.84
CA PHE A 100 -12.70 -11.55 -15.46
C PHE A 100 -12.72 -11.97 -13.98
N VAL A 101 -12.08 -13.10 -13.69
CA VAL A 101 -11.87 -13.62 -12.33
C VAL A 101 -10.39 -13.94 -12.21
N ASP A 102 -9.77 -13.45 -11.14
CA ASP A 102 -8.37 -13.70 -10.85
C ASP A 102 -8.20 -15.06 -10.16
N TRP A 103 -7.73 -16.04 -10.92
CA TRP A 103 -7.53 -17.40 -10.43
C TRP A 103 -6.32 -17.55 -9.50
N GLU A 104 -5.38 -16.62 -9.53
CA GLU A 104 -4.22 -16.61 -8.63
C GLU A 104 -4.59 -16.04 -7.26
N PHE A 105 -5.69 -15.29 -7.18
CA PHE A 105 -6.21 -14.72 -5.95
C PHE A 105 -7.74 -14.91 -5.84
N PRO A 106 -8.19 -16.17 -5.66
CA PRO A 106 -9.61 -16.51 -5.75
C PRO A 106 -10.37 -16.00 -4.52
N VAL A 107 -11.15 -14.93 -4.71
CA VAL A 107 -11.91 -14.26 -3.63
C VAL A 107 -13.41 -14.14 -3.87
N HIS A 108 -13.93 -14.72 -4.96
CA HIS A 108 -15.36 -14.65 -5.30
C HIS A 108 -16.25 -15.52 -4.37
N SER A 109 -17.56 -15.30 -4.44
CA SER A 109 -18.57 -15.89 -3.52
C SER A 109 -18.68 -17.42 -3.51
N GLN A 110 -18.14 -18.10 -4.52
CA GLN A 110 -18.15 -19.57 -4.59
C GLN A 110 -16.89 -20.19 -3.97
N VAL A 111 -15.91 -19.36 -3.58
CA VAL A 111 -14.69 -19.82 -2.90
C VAL A 111 -15.00 -19.94 -1.42
N HIS A 112 -14.79 -21.13 -0.88
CA HIS A 112 -14.96 -21.41 0.54
C HIS A 112 -13.63 -21.83 1.16
N LEU A 113 -13.28 -21.22 2.29
CA LEU A 113 -12.10 -21.56 3.06
C LEU A 113 -12.52 -21.96 4.48
N GLU A 114 -12.16 -23.17 4.88
CA GLU A 114 -12.44 -23.72 6.19
C GLU A 114 -11.13 -24.17 6.84
N VAL A 115 -10.96 -23.84 8.12
CA VAL A 115 -9.68 -24.03 8.82
C VAL A 115 -9.94 -24.55 10.21
N SER A 116 -9.21 -25.59 10.61
CA SER A 116 -9.14 -26.03 12.01
C SER A 116 -7.87 -25.46 12.68
N PRO A 117 -7.98 -24.58 13.69
CA PRO A 117 -6.83 -23.92 14.32
C PRO A 117 -5.96 -24.87 15.17
N ALA A 118 -6.49 -26.03 15.56
CA ALA A 118 -5.77 -27.12 16.22
C ALA A 118 -6.51 -28.46 15.98
N PRO A 119 -5.85 -29.63 16.04
CA PRO A 119 -6.48 -30.93 15.75
C PRO A 119 -7.80 -31.23 16.51
N ASN A 120 -8.00 -30.57 17.66
CA ASN A 120 -9.17 -30.75 18.52
C ASN A 120 -10.03 -29.46 18.65
N GLN A 121 -9.87 -28.50 17.74
CA GLN A 121 -10.69 -27.27 17.70
C GLN A 121 -11.64 -27.28 16.51
N ASP A 122 -12.83 -26.70 16.73
CA ASP A 122 -13.87 -26.55 15.71
C ASP A 122 -13.34 -25.86 14.45
N VAL A 123 -13.87 -26.31 13.31
CA VAL A 123 -13.55 -25.72 12.00
C VAL A 123 -14.15 -24.32 11.92
N ALA A 124 -13.29 -23.32 11.72
CA ALA A 124 -13.67 -21.94 11.49
C ALA A 124 -13.82 -21.66 9.99
N LYS A 125 -14.97 -21.14 9.60
CA LYS A 125 -15.19 -20.57 8.26
C LYS A 125 -14.42 -19.26 8.13
N CYS A 126 -13.58 -19.17 7.11
CA CYS A 126 -12.73 -18.03 6.81
C CYS A 126 -13.15 -17.39 5.49
N ILE A 127 -12.97 -16.08 5.39
CA ILE A 127 -13.20 -15.34 4.15
C ILE A 127 -11.89 -15.38 3.34
N PRO A 128 -11.89 -15.94 2.11
CA PRO A 128 -10.71 -16.00 1.25
C PRO A 128 -10.06 -14.61 1.07
N GLY A 129 -8.73 -14.56 1.01
CA GLY A 129 -7.98 -13.30 0.90
C GLY A 129 -7.94 -12.44 2.17
N VAL A 130 -8.84 -12.65 3.15
CA VAL A 130 -8.71 -12.05 4.49
C VAL A 130 -7.72 -12.85 5.33
N ILE A 131 -7.81 -14.17 5.24
CA ILE A 131 -6.90 -15.17 5.81
C ILE A 131 -6.63 -16.22 4.73
N THR A 132 -5.42 -16.77 4.69
CA THR A 132 -5.05 -17.89 3.81
C THR A 132 -4.71 -19.14 4.60
N SER A 133 -4.68 -20.29 3.91
CA SER A 133 -4.10 -21.54 4.44
C SER A 133 -2.66 -21.37 4.94
N SER A 134 -1.88 -20.48 4.32
CA SER A 134 -0.53 -20.16 4.78
C SER A 134 -0.54 -19.49 6.16
N ASN A 135 -1.40 -18.48 6.36
CA ASN A 135 -1.61 -17.89 7.69
C ASN A 135 -2.08 -18.95 8.70
N CYS A 136 -2.86 -19.93 8.25
CA CYS A 136 -3.37 -20.97 9.13
C CYS A 136 -2.33 -22.01 9.53
N ARG A 137 -1.36 -22.34 8.67
CA ARG A 137 -0.23 -23.20 9.07
C ARG A 137 0.62 -22.56 10.17
N ASP A 138 0.65 -21.23 10.24
CA ASP A 138 1.29 -20.52 11.34
C ASP A 138 0.60 -20.77 12.69
N PHE A 139 -0.69 -21.14 12.72
CA PHE A 139 -1.38 -21.53 13.96
C PHE A 139 -0.70 -22.73 14.62
N GLN A 140 -0.39 -23.74 13.81
CA GLN A 140 0.10 -25.03 14.28
C GLN A 140 1.56 -24.95 14.73
N THR A 141 2.34 -24.10 14.06
CA THR A 141 3.78 -23.99 14.30
C THR A 141 4.13 -22.93 15.35
N ILE A 142 3.32 -21.89 15.53
CA ILE A 142 3.63 -20.77 16.43
C ILE A 142 2.37 -20.34 17.23
N PRO A 143 2.13 -20.97 18.40
CA PRO A 143 0.90 -20.80 19.18
C PRO A 143 0.56 -19.35 19.55
N ASN A 144 1.56 -18.48 19.75
CA ASN A 144 1.38 -17.06 20.07
C ASN A 144 0.67 -16.26 18.97
N ARG A 145 0.54 -16.82 17.75
CA ARG A 145 -0.14 -16.18 16.62
C ARG A 145 -1.64 -16.49 16.57
N ILE A 146 -2.08 -17.54 17.26
CA ILE A 146 -3.49 -17.95 17.31
C ILE A 146 -4.42 -16.79 17.69
N PRO A 147 -4.15 -16.00 18.74
CA PRO A 147 -5.03 -14.90 19.12
C PRO A 147 -5.19 -13.85 18.02
N ARG A 148 -4.13 -13.61 17.22
CA ARG A 148 -4.17 -12.56 16.20
C ARG A 148 -4.92 -12.98 14.95
N ILE A 149 -4.76 -14.20 14.49
CA ILE A 149 -5.53 -14.70 13.35
C ILE A 149 -6.99 -14.90 13.79
N GLN A 150 -7.25 -15.41 15.00
CA GLN A 150 -8.61 -15.48 15.54
C GLN A 150 -9.26 -14.10 15.62
N HIS A 151 -8.50 -13.05 15.98
CA HIS A 151 -8.97 -11.68 15.91
C HIS A 151 -9.44 -11.30 14.50
N PHE A 152 -8.72 -11.68 13.45
CA PHE A 152 -9.15 -11.43 12.06
C PHE A 152 -10.37 -12.25 11.66
N ILE A 153 -10.43 -13.54 12.02
CA ILE A 153 -11.62 -14.39 11.78
C ILE A 153 -12.84 -13.74 12.42
N ASN A 154 -12.77 -13.44 13.71
CA ASN A 154 -13.88 -12.85 14.47
C ASN A 154 -14.29 -11.50 13.89
N LYS A 155 -13.32 -10.68 13.52
CA LYS A 155 -13.56 -9.35 12.95
C LYS A 155 -14.24 -9.40 11.59
N ALA A 156 -13.87 -10.37 10.76
CA ALA A 156 -14.46 -10.57 9.45
C ALA A 156 -15.85 -11.24 9.55
N ASN A 157 -16.05 -12.11 10.55
CA ASN A 157 -17.32 -12.81 10.79
C ASN A 157 -18.27 -12.10 11.78
N CYS A 158 -17.89 -10.93 12.30
CA CYS A 158 -18.64 -10.24 13.36
C CYS A 158 -20.11 -9.96 12.94
N SER A 159 -21.03 -10.17 13.88
CA SER A 159 -22.49 -10.09 13.66
C SER A 159 -23.03 -8.72 13.23
N LYS A 160 -22.27 -7.63 13.45
CA LYS A 160 -22.58 -6.28 12.93
C LYS A 160 -21.94 -6.07 11.54
N GLY A 161 -22.40 -6.83 10.55
CA GLY A 161 -22.09 -6.58 9.14
C GLY A 161 -20.83 -7.26 8.59
N GLY A 162 -20.68 -8.57 8.82
CA GLY A 162 -19.56 -9.41 8.34
C GLY A 162 -19.05 -9.08 6.93
N TRP A 163 -17.79 -9.40 6.68
CA TRP A 163 -17.11 -9.01 5.45
C TRP A 163 -17.49 -9.94 4.30
N SER A 164 -17.54 -9.40 3.09
CA SER A 164 -17.85 -10.13 1.87
C SER A 164 -17.14 -9.50 0.69
N TRP A 165 -16.91 -10.30 -0.36
CA TRP A 165 -16.32 -9.79 -1.60
C TRP A 165 -17.44 -9.45 -2.59
N GLU A 166 -17.44 -8.21 -3.06
CA GLU A 166 -18.41 -7.70 -4.02
C GLU A 166 -17.68 -7.09 -5.21
N ARG A 167 -18.22 -7.23 -6.42
CA ARG A 167 -17.62 -6.62 -7.61
C ARG A 167 -17.80 -5.11 -7.58
N ALA A 168 -16.70 -4.37 -7.65
CA ALA A 168 -16.72 -2.93 -7.66
C ALA A 168 -17.53 -2.35 -8.82
N SER A 169 -17.48 -3.00 -9.99
CA SER A 169 -18.29 -2.63 -11.16
C SER A 169 -19.80 -2.80 -10.96
N SER A 170 -20.24 -3.54 -9.95
CA SER A 170 -21.66 -3.75 -9.64
C SER A 170 -22.16 -2.95 -8.44
N LEU A 171 -21.27 -2.34 -7.65
CA LEU A 171 -21.62 -1.73 -6.36
C LEU A 171 -22.35 -0.39 -6.45
N TYR A 172 -22.10 0.40 -7.49
CA TYR A 172 -22.45 1.83 -7.49
C TYR A 172 -23.65 2.23 -8.36
N ASN A 173 -24.37 1.28 -9.00
CA ASN A 173 -25.51 1.51 -9.91
C ASN A 173 -25.28 2.58 -11.02
N THR A 174 -24.06 3.11 -11.09
CA THR A 174 -23.52 4.19 -11.92
C THR A 174 -22.09 3.75 -12.29
N GLU A 175 -21.47 4.39 -13.28
CA GLU A 175 -20.12 4.03 -13.73
C GLU A 175 -19.12 4.03 -12.56
N CYS A 176 -18.51 2.87 -12.31
CA CYS A 176 -17.42 2.72 -11.35
C CYS A 176 -16.18 3.47 -11.84
N SER A 177 -15.46 4.14 -10.93
CA SER A 177 -14.25 4.88 -11.29
C SER A 177 -13.06 4.51 -10.41
N LEU A 178 -11.90 4.35 -11.01
CA LEU A 178 -10.63 4.35 -10.30
C LEU A 178 -10.44 5.72 -9.64
N PHE A 179 -10.66 6.78 -10.41
CA PHE A 179 -10.50 8.18 -10.01
C PHE A 179 -11.80 8.93 -10.33
N SER A 180 -12.69 9.06 -9.34
CA SER A 180 -13.99 9.71 -9.52
C SER A 180 -13.91 11.22 -9.73
N SER A 181 -12.76 11.83 -9.44
CA SER A 181 -12.45 13.24 -9.69
C SER A 181 -11.06 13.42 -10.32
N PRO A 182 -10.94 14.10 -11.49
CA PRO A 182 -9.66 14.30 -12.17
C PRO A 182 -8.60 15.05 -11.32
N SER A 183 -9.06 15.99 -10.49
CA SER A 183 -8.22 16.87 -9.66
C SER A 183 -8.16 16.45 -8.19
N HIS A 184 -9.11 15.65 -7.70
CA HIS A 184 -9.24 15.40 -6.26
C HIS A 184 -9.10 13.93 -5.85
N SER A 185 -9.09 12.97 -6.76
CA SER A 185 -9.01 11.55 -6.36
C SER A 185 -7.69 11.16 -5.72
N ILE A 186 -6.56 11.64 -6.26
CA ILE A 186 -5.22 11.33 -5.75
C ILE A 186 -4.79 12.44 -4.81
N ASP A 187 -5.27 12.32 -3.59
CA ASP A 187 -5.04 13.22 -2.48
C ASP A 187 -4.62 12.38 -1.28
N PRO A 188 -3.61 12.79 -0.48
CA PRO A 188 -3.29 12.11 0.76
C PRO A 188 -4.54 11.81 1.60
N ARG A 189 -5.47 12.76 1.74
CA ARG A 189 -6.74 12.65 2.51
C ARG A 189 -7.63 11.50 2.06
N ASN A 190 -7.53 11.07 0.81
CA ASN A 190 -8.26 9.93 0.25
C ASN A 190 -7.62 8.57 0.55
N VAL A 191 -6.57 8.54 1.38
CA VAL A 191 -6.00 7.29 1.91
C VAL A 191 -6.42 7.15 3.37
N LEU A 192 -7.62 6.62 3.62
CA LEU A 192 -8.14 6.38 4.96
C LEU A 192 -8.00 4.91 5.32
N GLN A 193 -7.41 4.65 6.48
CA GLN A 193 -7.25 3.31 7.00
C GLN A 193 -8.59 2.75 7.49
N GLY A 194 -8.93 1.55 7.01
CA GLY A 194 -10.05 0.78 7.51
C GLY A 194 -9.76 0.02 8.81
N LYS A 195 -10.39 -1.15 8.92
CA LYS A 195 -10.31 -2.04 10.07
C LYS A 195 -9.12 -3.03 9.97
N VAL A 196 -8.22 -2.97 8.98
CA VAL A 196 -7.12 -3.96 8.83
C VAL A 196 -6.03 -3.81 9.90
N GLY A 197 -5.47 -2.61 10.10
CA GLY A 197 -4.35 -2.39 11.05
C GLY A 197 -3.00 -2.12 10.38
N ASN A 198 -3.02 -1.72 9.12
CA ASN A 198 -1.88 -1.48 8.23
C ASN A 198 -1.46 0.01 8.19
N CYS A 199 -1.49 0.72 9.32
CA CYS A 199 -1.26 2.18 9.36
C CYS A 199 -0.01 2.68 8.62
N GLY A 200 1.16 2.06 8.83
CA GLY A 200 2.39 2.46 8.15
C GLY A 200 2.29 2.33 6.62
N PHE A 201 1.60 1.29 6.15
CA PHE A 201 1.31 1.08 4.73
C PHE A 201 0.41 2.19 4.18
N CYS A 202 -0.70 2.52 4.86
CA CYS A 202 -1.58 3.64 4.51
C CYS A 202 -0.83 4.98 4.46
N SER A 203 0.03 5.23 5.46
CA SER A 203 0.85 6.45 5.50
C SER A 203 1.85 6.53 4.36
N GLY A 204 2.40 5.40 3.92
CA GLY A 204 3.27 5.35 2.74
C GLY A 204 2.54 5.80 1.48
N PHE A 205 1.35 5.27 1.24
CA PHE A 205 0.55 5.65 0.08
C PHE A 205 0.05 7.08 0.13
N ALA A 206 -0.31 7.57 1.31
CA ALA A 206 -0.64 8.98 1.50
C ALA A 206 0.56 9.90 1.21
N SER A 207 1.76 9.50 1.62
CA SER A 207 2.99 10.25 1.30
C SER A 207 3.26 10.27 -0.21
N VAL A 208 3.03 9.15 -0.91
CA VAL A 208 3.17 9.10 -2.38
C VAL A 208 2.08 9.92 -3.08
N ALA A 209 0.82 9.84 -2.63
CA ALA A 209 -0.27 10.64 -3.20
C ALA A 209 -0.04 12.15 -3.03
N ALA A 210 0.59 12.57 -1.93
CA ALA A 210 1.00 13.96 -1.74
C ALA A 210 2.14 14.36 -2.69
N GLY A 211 3.28 13.66 -2.67
CA GLY A 211 4.46 14.11 -3.42
C GLY A 211 4.46 13.77 -4.92
N TRP A 212 3.83 12.65 -5.30
CA TRP A 212 3.92 12.05 -6.64
C TRP A 212 2.58 11.44 -7.08
N PRO A 213 1.51 12.25 -7.23
CA PRO A 213 0.21 11.76 -7.69
C PRO A 213 0.27 10.99 -9.02
N ASN A 214 1.16 11.43 -9.92
CA ASN A 214 1.32 10.83 -11.22
C ASN A 214 1.85 9.39 -11.09
N VAL A 215 2.64 9.06 -10.06
CA VAL A 215 3.03 7.65 -9.82
C VAL A 215 1.78 6.80 -9.58
N ILE A 216 0.82 7.26 -8.77
CA ILE A 216 -0.44 6.55 -8.54
C ILE A 216 -1.27 6.43 -9.83
N LYS A 217 -1.31 7.48 -10.69
CA LYS A 217 -1.98 7.39 -12.01
C LYS A 217 -1.33 6.31 -12.89
N HIS A 218 0.00 6.32 -13.00
CA HIS A 218 0.75 5.37 -13.83
C HIS A 218 0.63 3.93 -13.36
N VAL A 219 0.47 3.70 -12.05
CA VAL A 219 0.27 2.35 -11.48
C VAL A 219 -0.93 1.64 -12.10
N PHE A 220 -2.01 2.36 -12.39
CA PHE A 220 -3.18 1.75 -13.04
C PHE A 220 -3.09 1.76 -14.58
N GLY A 221 -2.34 2.69 -15.16
CA GLY A 221 -2.27 2.86 -16.62
C GLY A 221 -3.60 3.31 -17.24
N GLU A 222 -3.59 3.54 -18.55
CA GLU A 222 -4.74 4.11 -19.28
C GLU A 222 -5.87 3.08 -19.49
N ASN A 223 -5.51 1.79 -19.61
CA ASN A 223 -6.46 0.72 -19.93
C ASN A 223 -7.32 0.28 -18.74
N SER A 224 -6.84 0.49 -17.52
CA SER A 224 -7.50 -0.05 -16.32
C SER A 224 -8.87 0.54 -16.06
N GLN A 225 -9.07 1.85 -16.27
CA GLN A 225 -10.38 2.48 -16.05
C GLN A 225 -11.45 1.88 -16.99
N LEU A 226 -11.11 1.73 -18.28
CA LEU A 226 -12.01 1.15 -19.27
C LEU A 226 -12.29 -0.34 -18.99
N SER A 227 -11.23 -1.08 -18.67
CA SER A 227 -11.31 -2.51 -18.39
C SER A 227 -12.08 -2.82 -17.10
N LEU A 228 -11.96 -1.98 -16.07
CA LEU A 228 -12.69 -2.12 -14.82
C LEU A 228 -14.20 -2.17 -15.07
N ALA A 229 -14.74 -1.16 -15.76
CA ALA A 229 -16.17 -1.06 -16.02
C ALA A 229 -16.67 -2.20 -16.93
N LYS A 230 -15.94 -2.48 -18.02
CA LYS A 230 -16.39 -3.45 -19.04
C LYS A 230 -16.13 -4.90 -18.65
N ASN A 231 -14.93 -5.21 -18.16
CA ASN A 231 -14.44 -6.57 -17.99
C ASN A 231 -14.23 -6.97 -16.52
N GLY A 232 -14.28 -6.02 -15.58
CA GLY A 232 -13.99 -6.32 -14.17
C GLY A 232 -12.53 -6.73 -13.94
N ALA A 233 -11.61 -6.21 -14.76
CA ALA A 233 -10.18 -6.50 -14.72
C ALA A 233 -9.37 -5.20 -14.65
N VAL A 234 -8.29 -5.22 -13.87
CA VAL A 234 -7.38 -4.10 -13.65
C VAL A 234 -5.95 -4.63 -13.63
N SER A 235 -5.00 -3.91 -14.24
CA SER A 235 -3.56 -4.20 -14.11
C SER A 235 -2.91 -3.15 -13.23
N ILE A 236 -2.00 -3.58 -12.38
CA ILE A 236 -1.24 -2.73 -11.46
C ILE A 236 0.24 -2.84 -11.83
N LEU A 237 0.85 -1.74 -12.29
CA LEU A 237 2.29 -1.66 -12.51
C LEU A 237 3.02 -1.49 -11.18
N LEU A 238 3.92 -2.42 -10.89
CA LEU A 238 4.76 -2.45 -9.69
C LEU A 238 6.20 -2.83 -10.08
N TYR A 239 7.12 -2.79 -9.12
CA TYR A 239 8.55 -2.97 -9.32
C TYR A 239 9.14 -4.12 -8.50
N PRO A 240 8.66 -5.38 -8.65
CA PRO A 240 9.27 -6.51 -7.98
C PRO A 240 10.74 -6.62 -8.39
N ARG A 241 11.64 -6.67 -7.40
CA ARG A 241 13.11 -6.66 -7.61
C ARG A 241 13.61 -5.44 -8.41
N GLY A 242 12.90 -4.30 -8.33
CA GLY A 242 13.26 -3.06 -9.02
C GLY A 242 12.83 -2.99 -10.49
N GLU A 243 12.19 -4.04 -11.00
CA GLU A 243 11.87 -4.18 -12.43
C GLU A 243 10.37 -3.94 -12.68
N PRO A 244 9.98 -3.11 -13.67
CA PRO A 244 8.57 -2.83 -13.95
C PRO A 244 7.85 -4.09 -14.40
N ARG A 245 6.79 -4.48 -13.68
CA ARG A 245 5.92 -5.61 -13.99
C ARG A 245 4.47 -5.30 -13.68
N TYR A 246 3.58 -5.88 -14.45
CA TYR A 246 2.14 -5.75 -14.26
C TYR A 246 1.62 -6.93 -13.43
N LEU A 247 0.82 -6.62 -12.43
CA LEU A 247 0.04 -7.57 -11.65
C LEU A 247 -1.43 -7.45 -12.06
N LEU A 248 -2.01 -8.54 -12.56
CA LEU A 248 -3.40 -8.59 -12.98
C LEU A 248 -4.32 -8.87 -11.78
N LEU A 249 -5.45 -8.16 -11.71
CA LEU A 249 -6.47 -8.29 -10.67
C LEU A 249 -7.87 -8.30 -11.27
N ASP A 250 -8.78 -9.02 -10.64
CA ASP A 250 -10.21 -8.77 -10.81
C ASP A 250 -10.69 -7.61 -9.93
N ASP A 251 -11.92 -7.15 -10.16
CA ASP A 251 -12.51 -5.99 -9.51
C ASP A 251 -13.28 -6.29 -8.20
N TYR A 252 -13.15 -7.49 -7.64
CA TYR A 252 -13.72 -7.76 -6.32
C TYR A 252 -13.06 -6.86 -5.28
N ILE A 253 -13.85 -6.16 -4.47
CA ILE A 253 -13.38 -5.40 -3.31
C ILE A 253 -14.04 -5.94 -2.05
N LEU A 254 -13.33 -5.80 -0.93
CA LEU A 254 -13.83 -6.25 0.35
C LEU A 254 -14.86 -5.23 0.86
N CYS A 255 -16.04 -5.72 1.23
CA CYS A 255 -17.18 -4.93 1.67
C CYS A 255 -17.68 -5.43 3.03
N LYS A 256 -18.43 -4.58 3.72
CA LYS A 256 -19.25 -4.91 4.89
C LYS A 256 -20.68 -5.05 4.43
N ASN A 257 -21.40 -6.00 5.01
CA ASN A 257 -22.83 -6.19 4.73
C ASN A 257 -23.68 -4.98 5.17
N GLU A 258 -23.24 -4.25 6.20
CA GLU A 258 -23.89 -3.02 6.67
C GLU A 258 -22.95 -1.82 6.58
N ARG A 259 -23.50 -0.66 6.21
CA ARG A 259 -22.77 0.61 6.29
C ARG A 259 -22.60 0.98 7.76
N ASP A 260 -21.37 0.93 8.23
CA ASP A 260 -20.97 1.36 9.56
C ASP A 260 -20.13 2.63 9.46
N ASP A 261 -20.06 3.37 10.56
CA ASP A 261 -19.24 4.57 10.61
C ASP A 261 -17.75 4.19 10.48
N ASP A 262 -17.06 4.89 9.59
CA ASP A 262 -15.61 4.92 9.56
C ASP A 262 -15.08 5.65 10.80
N ARG A 263 -13.77 5.82 10.87
CA ARG A 263 -13.16 6.50 12.03
C ARG A 263 -13.58 7.96 12.15
N VAL A 264 -13.97 8.61 11.05
CA VAL A 264 -14.38 10.01 11.00
C VAL A 264 -15.91 10.18 10.99
N GLY A 265 -16.66 9.13 11.36
CA GLY A 265 -18.11 9.19 11.49
C GLY A 265 -18.89 9.06 10.18
N ARG A 266 -18.24 8.67 9.08
CA ARG A 266 -18.88 8.56 7.76
C ARG A 266 -19.26 7.12 7.45
N LYS A 267 -20.45 6.93 6.90
CA LYS A 267 -20.95 5.61 6.51
C LYS A 267 -20.15 5.04 5.35
N THR A 268 -19.32 4.03 5.62
CA THR A 268 -18.53 3.32 4.60
C THR A 268 -18.91 1.84 4.54
N ARG A 269 -19.00 1.32 3.31
CA ARG A 269 -19.08 -0.14 3.07
C ARG A 269 -17.72 -0.81 3.12
N SER A 270 -16.61 -0.09 3.05
CA SER A 270 -15.29 -0.71 3.04
C SER A 270 -14.80 -1.01 4.46
N PRO A 271 -14.41 -2.25 4.78
CA PRO A 271 -13.64 -2.58 5.98
C PRO A 271 -12.14 -2.36 5.79
N SER A 272 -11.68 -2.02 4.59
CA SER A 272 -10.28 -1.86 4.23
C SER A 272 -9.98 -0.37 3.94
N MET A 273 -8.83 -0.05 3.35
CA MET A 273 -8.54 1.31 2.94
C MET A 273 -9.60 1.87 2.00
N HIS A 274 -9.98 3.13 2.16
CA HIS A 274 -11.00 3.78 1.34
C HIS A 274 -10.74 5.29 1.24
N SER A 275 -11.46 5.93 0.31
CA SER A 275 -11.33 7.35 0.02
C SER A 275 -12.37 8.19 0.76
N LEU A 276 -12.12 9.51 0.83
CA LEU A 276 -13.19 10.42 1.22
C LEU A 276 -14.28 10.45 0.13
N LEU A 277 -13.88 10.27 -1.13
CA LEU A 277 -14.75 10.19 -2.29
C LEU A 277 -15.25 8.74 -2.43
N GLU A 278 -16.54 8.50 -2.14
CA GLU A 278 -17.12 7.15 -2.06
C GLU A 278 -16.89 6.30 -3.33
N LYS A 279 -16.77 6.96 -4.49
CA LYS A 279 -16.60 6.32 -5.80
C LYS A 279 -15.16 6.08 -6.22
N ASP A 280 -14.16 6.49 -5.43
CA ASP A 280 -12.76 6.21 -5.73
C ASP A 280 -12.39 4.77 -5.38
N LEU A 281 -12.10 3.98 -6.41
CA LEU A 281 -11.69 2.58 -6.25
C LEU A 281 -10.18 2.39 -6.22
N TRP A 282 -9.38 3.37 -6.66
CA TRP A 282 -7.93 3.23 -6.76
C TRP A 282 -7.30 2.77 -5.44
N VAL A 283 -7.71 3.33 -4.30
CA VAL A 283 -7.09 3.02 -3.00
C VAL A 283 -7.43 1.61 -2.52
N GLN A 284 -8.63 1.13 -2.80
CA GLN A 284 -9.09 -0.23 -2.46
C GLN A 284 -8.40 -1.28 -3.33
N LEU A 285 -8.32 -1.02 -4.63
CA LEU A 285 -7.68 -1.93 -5.59
C LEU A 285 -6.15 -1.95 -5.41
N LEU A 286 -5.55 -0.80 -5.06
CA LEU A 286 -4.13 -0.74 -4.71
C LEU A 286 -3.85 -1.54 -3.43
N GLU A 287 -4.68 -1.41 -2.39
CA GLU A 287 -4.54 -2.27 -1.21
C GLU A 287 -4.65 -3.75 -1.59
N LYS A 288 -5.66 -4.11 -2.38
CA LYS A 288 -5.88 -5.48 -2.85
C LYS A 288 -4.67 -6.03 -3.60
N ALA A 289 -4.01 -5.23 -4.43
CA ALA A 289 -2.78 -5.63 -5.12
C ALA A 289 -1.72 -6.12 -4.12
N PHE A 290 -1.52 -5.36 -3.04
CA PHE A 290 -0.56 -5.73 -2.00
C PHE A 290 -1.05 -6.88 -1.11
N VAL A 291 -2.37 -7.01 -0.91
CA VAL A 291 -2.96 -8.20 -0.29
C VAL A 291 -2.65 -9.44 -1.13
N LYS A 292 -2.81 -9.39 -2.46
CA LYS A 292 -2.44 -10.48 -3.38
C LYS A 292 -0.96 -10.82 -3.24
N VAL A 293 -0.07 -9.82 -3.33
CA VAL A 293 1.38 -10.00 -3.17
C VAL A 293 1.75 -10.64 -1.81
N GLN A 294 1.02 -10.31 -0.75
CA GLN A 294 1.29 -10.78 0.61
C GLN A 294 0.44 -11.99 1.02
N GLY A 295 -0.42 -12.46 0.13
CA GLY A 295 -1.39 -13.53 0.34
C GLY A 295 -2.66 -13.13 1.10
N SER A 296 -2.65 -12.19 2.04
CA SER A 296 -3.87 -11.82 2.77
C SER A 296 -3.87 -10.46 3.46
N TYR A 297 -5.08 -9.98 3.82
CA TYR A 297 -5.25 -8.78 4.66
C TYR A 297 -4.63 -8.97 6.05
N ALA A 298 -4.75 -10.16 6.64
CA ALA A 298 -4.10 -10.46 7.92
C ALA A 298 -2.57 -10.26 7.85
N SER A 299 -1.96 -10.53 6.69
CA SER A 299 -0.51 -10.37 6.47
C SER A 299 -0.09 -8.89 6.34
N LEU A 300 -1.01 -7.96 6.09
CA LEU A 300 -0.73 -6.52 6.08
C LEU A 300 -0.80 -5.87 7.47
N ASP A 301 -1.25 -6.60 8.47
CA ASP A 301 -1.46 -6.06 9.80
C ASP A 301 -0.16 -5.70 10.53
N GLY A 302 -0.16 -4.53 11.19
CA GLY A 302 0.93 -4.05 12.03
C GLY A 302 1.36 -5.03 13.13
N TYR A 303 0.45 -5.86 13.65
CA TYR A 303 0.74 -6.82 14.70
C TYR A 303 1.11 -8.22 14.20
N TYR A 304 0.88 -8.51 12.91
CA TYR A 304 1.26 -9.77 12.27
C TYR A 304 2.64 -9.61 11.60
N LYS A 305 3.70 -10.12 12.24
CA LYS A 305 5.10 -9.83 11.85
C LYS A 305 5.75 -10.86 10.91
N TYR A 306 5.05 -11.86 10.40
CA TYR A 306 5.67 -12.99 9.70
C TYR A 306 5.30 -13.05 8.23
N ASN A 307 6.29 -13.33 7.36
CA ASN A 307 6.17 -13.39 5.90
C ASN A 307 5.56 -12.14 5.25
N SER A 308 5.56 -11.02 5.96
CA SER A 308 4.93 -9.77 5.54
C SER A 308 5.95 -8.81 4.92
N LEU A 309 6.73 -9.25 3.92
CA LEU A 309 7.82 -8.45 3.32
C LEU A 309 7.34 -7.04 2.94
N TYR A 310 6.22 -6.94 2.24
CA TYR A 310 5.65 -5.67 1.76
C TYR A 310 4.66 -5.01 2.74
N ARG A 311 4.66 -5.41 4.02
CA ARG A 311 3.92 -4.73 5.10
C ARG A 311 4.75 -3.55 5.58
N HIS A 312 6.07 -3.71 5.57
CA HIS A 312 6.97 -2.64 5.94
C HIS A 312 6.79 -1.48 4.95
N PRO A 313 6.54 -0.23 5.41
CA PRO A 313 6.29 0.90 4.53
C PRO A 313 7.43 1.10 3.52
N ALA A 314 8.68 0.88 3.94
CA ALA A 314 9.85 0.96 3.07
C ALA A 314 9.69 0.07 1.82
N ARG A 315 9.36 -1.21 2.01
CA ARG A 315 9.19 -2.18 0.91
C ARG A 315 7.93 -1.91 0.12
N ALA A 316 6.84 -1.53 0.77
CA ALA A 316 5.59 -1.24 0.09
C ALA A 316 5.75 -0.08 -0.91
N ILE A 317 6.34 1.02 -0.45
CA ILE A 317 6.58 2.19 -1.30
C ILE A 317 7.65 1.87 -2.35
N GLN A 318 8.68 1.09 -2.02
CA GLN A 318 9.68 0.67 -3.02
C GLN A 318 9.07 -0.17 -4.14
N LEU A 319 8.21 -1.13 -3.80
CA LEU A 319 7.47 -1.93 -4.78
C LEU A 319 6.54 -1.06 -5.63
N LEU A 320 5.94 -0.03 -5.04
CA LEU A 320 5.04 0.90 -5.74
C LEU A 320 5.78 1.83 -6.70
N THR A 321 6.97 2.30 -6.31
CA THR A 321 7.66 3.43 -6.97
C THR A 321 8.88 3.03 -7.79
N GLY A 322 9.44 1.84 -7.56
CA GLY A 322 10.73 1.44 -8.13
C GLY A 322 11.91 2.22 -7.54
N ALA A 323 11.72 2.93 -6.43
CA ALA A 323 12.78 3.74 -5.82
C ALA A 323 14.02 2.89 -5.46
N PRO A 324 15.23 3.39 -5.74
CA PRO A 324 16.45 2.63 -5.49
C PRO A 324 16.78 2.50 -4.00
N VAL A 325 16.40 3.49 -3.18
CA VAL A 325 16.62 3.47 -1.74
C VAL A 325 15.31 3.28 -0.99
N ALA A 326 15.31 2.35 -0.04
CA ALA A 326 14.26 2.15 0.94
C ALA A 326 14.89 1.82 2.28
N ILE A 327 14.81 2.75 3.23
CA ILE A 327 15.57 2.66 4.48
C ILE A 327 14.72 3.06 5.69
N GLU A 328 14.87 2.32 6.78
CA GLU A 328 14.33 2.68 8.09
C GLU A 328 15.45 3.25 8.96
N VAL A 329 15.21 4.41 9.56
CA VAL A 329 16.20 5.17 10.32
C VAL A 329 15.71 5.29 11.76
N HIS A 330 16.53 4.82 12.70
CA HIS A 330 16.28 4.91 14.15
C HIS A 330 17.16 6.00 14.76
N TYR A 331 16.55 6.92 15.50
CA TYR A 331 17.22 8.09 16.07
C TYR A 331 16.62 8.49 17.43
N SER A 332 17.26 9.48 18.06
CA SER A 332 16.93 9.99 19.38
C SER A 332 16.86 11.52 19.40
N THR A 333 16.43 12.11 20.52
CA THR A 333 16.39 13.57 20.73
C THR A 333 17.76 14.24 20.59
N SER A 334 18.85 13.52 20.88
CA SER A 334 20.21 14.04 20.66
C SER A 334 20.62 14.13 19.19
N ASP A 335 19.84 13.57 18.26
CA ASP A 335 20.13 13.59 16.82
C ASP A 335 19.29 14.64 16.07
N THR A 336 18.67 15.58 16.79
CA THR A 336 17.68 16.55 16.25
C THR A 336 18.20 17.35 15.06
N ASP A 337 19.41 17.91 15.13
CA ASP A 337 19.96 18.70 14.01
C ASP A 337 20.28 17.83 12.79
N THR A 338 20.90 16.67 13.01
CA THR A 338 21.22 15.71 11.94
C THR A 338 19.96 15.25 11.23
N MET A 339 18.94 14.85 11.98
CA MET A 339 17.67 14.42 11.42
C MET A 339 16.94 15.56 10.71
N TYR A 340 17.02 16.80 11.20
CA TYR A 340 16.46 17.94 10.48
C TYR A 340 17.11 18.09 9.11
N SER A 341 18.44 18.08 9.03
CA SER A 341 19.17 18.19 7.77
C SER A 341 18.85 17.05 6.80
N ILE A 342 18.77 15.80 7.28
CA ILE A 342 18.40 14.64 6.46
C ILE A 342 16.96 14.76 5.94
N LEU A 343 16.01 15.04 6.82
CA LEU A 343 14.60 15.09 6.45
C LEU A 343 14.28 16.28 5.56
N HIS A 344 14.97 17.41 5.75
CA HIS A 344 14.82 18.59 4.90
C HIS A 344 15.48 18.40 3.52
N SER A 345 16.69 17.84 3.44
CA SER A 345 17.39 17.60 2.16
C SER A 345 16.69 16.58 1.26
N THR A 346 15.87 15.70 1.85
CA THR A 346 15.05 14.71 1.14
C THR A 346 13.63 15.19 0.84
N GLN A 347 13.28 16.43 1.18
CA GLN A 347 11.99 17.05 0.84
C GLN A 347 11.79 17.02 -0.69
N ASP A 348 10.57 16.67 -1.11
CA ASP A 348 10.14 16.57 -2.52
C ASP A 348 10.86 15.51 -3.37
N LYS A 349 11.76 14.71 -2.77
CA LYS A 349 12.49 13.62 -3.44
C LYS A 349 12.14 12.24 -2.89
N TYR A 350 11.83 12.15 -1.60
CA TYR A 350 11.58 10.88 -0.90
C TYR A 350 10.21 10.87 -0.25
N ALA A 351 9.48 9.77 -0.40
CA ALA A 351 8.30 9.49 0.40
C ALA A 351 8.72 9.08 1.82
N LYS A 352 7.96 9.52 2.82
CA LYS A 352 8.36 9.44 4.24
C LYS A 352 7.22 8.95 5.12
N VAL A 353 7.52 7.96 5.96
CA VAL A 353 6.61 7.45 7.00
C VAL A 353 7.31 7.53 8.34
N VAL A 354 6.64 8.04 9.35
CA VAL A 354 7.18 8.21 10.70
C VAL A 354 6.35 7.42 11.69
N HIS A 355 6.99 6.79 12.67
CA HIS A 355 6.30 5.91 13.62
C HIS A 355 6.24 6.53 15.01
N CYS A 356 5.03 6.86 15.46
CA CYS A 356 4.82 7.42 16.79
C CYS A 356 4.99 6.35 17.87
N ARG A 357 5.73 6.66 18.93
CA ARG A 357 5.88 5.79 20.11
C ARG A 357 5.34 6.41 21.40
N LYS A 358 4.93 7.68 21.35
CA LYS A 358 4.40 8.42 22.50
C LYS A 358 2.88 8.54 22.41
N ARG A 359 2.23 8.57 23.57
CA ARG A 359 0.81 8.92 23.70
C ARG A 359 0.74 10.32 24.28
N ILE A 360 0.63 11.33 23.42
CA ILE A 360 0.52 12.74 23.82
C ILE A 360 -0.48 13.46 22.93
N ASP A 361 -1.24 14.40 23.49
CA ASP A 361 -2.03 15.43 22.80
C ASP A 361 -2.62 15.03 21.44
N GLY A 362 -3.44 13.98 21.38
CA GLY A 362 -4.09 13.52 20.13
C GLY A 362 -3.30 12.50 19.30
N LEU A 363 -1.99 12.34 19.52
CA LEU A 363 -1.19 11.29 18.87
C LEU A 363 -1.57 9.88 19.35
N ILE A 364 -1.50 8.95 18.41
CA ILE A 364 -1.75 7.53 18.63
C ILE A 364 -0.40 6.81 18.74
N PRO A 365 -0.10 6.13 19.87
CA PRO A 365 1.15 5.40 20.00
C PRO A 365 1.14 4.12 19.15
N ASN A 366 2.33 3.66 18.74
CA ASN A 366 2.53 2.49 17.89
C ASN A 366 1.79 2.59 16.55
N HIS A 367 1.79 3.80 15.95
CA HIS A 367 1.05 4.13 14.75
C HIS A 367 1.94 4.83 13.73
N GLY A 368 1.72 4.54 12.45
CA GLY A 368 2.39 5.21 11.33
C GLY A 368 1.68 6.50 10.94
N TYR A 369 2.46 7.53 10.62
CA TYR A 369 2.00 8.81 10.07
C TYR A 369 2.79 9.12 8.80
N SER A 370 2.14 9.81 7.87
CA SER A 370 2.83 10.31 6.67
C SER A 370 3.55 11.60 7.06
N LEU A 371 4.84 11.73 6.73
CA LEU A 371 5.56 12.99 6.88
C LEU A 371 5.49 13.72 5.53
N LEU A 372 4.57 14.68 5.44
CA LEU A 372 4.24 15.36 4.19
C LEU A 372 5.21 16.50 3.89
N TRP A 373 5.70 17.18 4.93
CA TRP A 373 6.58 18.33 4.75
C TRP A 373 7.51 18.55 5.94
N VAL A 374 8.71 19.09 5.67
CA VAL A 374 9.72 19.49 6.66
C VAL A 374 10.39 20.78 6.21
N GLY A 375 10.39 21.81 7.05
CA GLY A 375 11.09 23.05 6.74
C GLY A 375 11.16 24.06 7.88
N ARG A 376 11.42 25.33 7.54
CA ARG A 376 11.47 26.44 8.49
C ARG A 376 10.23 27.31 8.35
N GLY A 377 9.75 27.83 9.46
CA GLY A 377 8.74 28.89 9.52
C GLY A 377 9.37 30.21 9.96
N GLU A 378 8.53 31.11 10.45
CA GLU A 378 8.97 32.39 11.02
C GLU A 378 10.00 32.23 12.14
N GLU A 379 10.84 33.25 12.31
CA GLU A 379 11.91 33.30 13.33
C GLU A 379 12.94 32.15 13.26
N GLY A 380 12.97 31.40 12.15
CA GLY A 380 13.88 30.27 11.95
C GLY A 380 13.44 28.99 12.66
N LYS A 381 12.22 28.94 13.21
CA LYS A 381 11.67 27.75 13.87
C LYS A 381 11.45 26.62 12.87
N ARG A 382 11.72 25.38 13.29
CA ARG A 382 11.66 24.19 12.44
C ARG A 382 10.32 23.48 12.63
N TRP A 383 9.70 23.08 11.52
CA TRP A 383 8.35 22.52 11.50
C TRP A 383 8.26 21.27 10.66
N VAL A 384 7.30 20.42 11.00
CA VAL A 384 6.85 19.29 10.18
C VAL A 384 5.34 19.35 9.94
N CYS A 385 4.90 18.87 8.78
CA CYS A 385 3.50 18.58 8.48
C CYS A 385 3.31 17.06 8.40
N LEU A 386 2.36 16.55 9.18
CA LEU A 386 2.09 15.13 9.36
C LEU A 386 0.66 14.81 8.94
N ARG A 387 0.41 13.57 8.51
CA ARG A 387 -0.94 13.05 8.29
C ARG A 387 -1.18 11.73 8.99
N ASN A 388 -2.21 11.70 9.83
CA ASN A 388 -2.79 10.49 10.41
C ASN A 388 -3.66 9.77 9.37
N PRO A 389 -3.34 8.52 8.97
CA PRO A 389 -4.17 7.77 8.02
C PRO A 389 -5.54 7.38 8.58
N HIS A 390 -5.82 7.58 9.86
CA HIS A 390 -7.20 7.46 10.38
C HIS A 390 -8.11 8.61 9.93
N GLY A 391 -7.58 9.67 9.34
CA GLY A 391 -8.33 10.86 8.92
C GLY A 391 -8.78 11.76 10.05
N GLN A 392 -8.28 11.55 11.27
CA GLN A 392 -8.58 12.32 12.49
C GLN A 392 -7.47 12.11 13.52
N ALA A 393 -7.71 12.55 14.76
CA ALA A 393 -6.79 12.48 15.89
C ALA A 393 -5.47 13.20 15.56
N SER A 394 -5.62 14.44 15.12
CA SER A 394 -4.52 15.38 14.91
C SER A 394 -3.89 15.80 16.24
N TYR A 395 -2.61 16.16 16.21
CA TYR A 395 -1.91 16.67 17.38
C TYR A 395 -2.56 17.98 17.84
N LYS A 396 -2.90 18.06 19.13
CA LYS A 396 -3.57 19.21 19.77
C LYS A 396 -2.65 20.03 20.67
N GLY A 397 -1.38 19.64 20.79
CA GLY A 397 -0.46 20.28 21.72
C GLY A 397 -0.07 21.70 21.28
N TYR A 398 0.51 22.45 22.22
CA TYR A 398 0.90 23.85 22.00
C TYR A 398 1.83 24.03 20.80
N GLY A 399 1.53 25.01 19.95
CA GLY A 399 2.55 25.68 19.14
C GLY A 399 2.16 26.09 17.73
N PHE A 400 1.07 25.59 17.15
CA PHE A 400 0.69 26.01 15.80
C PHE A 400 -0.70 26.66 15.81
N ASP A 401 -0.71 27.98 15.96
CA ASP A 401 -1.86 28.77 15.54
C ASP A 401 -1.84 28.79 14.01
N GLY A 402 -2.78 28.09 13.37
CA GLY A 402 -2.98 28.12 11.93
C GLY A 402 -3.16 29.54 11.36
N SER A 403 -3.36 30.56 12.20
CA SER A 403 -3.34 31.97 11.80
C SER A 403 -1.99 32.44 11.23
N LEU A 404 -0.87 31.79 11.56
CA LEU A 404 0.46 32.08 10.98
C LEU A 404 0.61 31.57 9.54
N LEU A 405 -0.20 30.59 9.14
CA LEU A 405 -0.31 30.16 7.75
C LEU A 405 -1.28 31.06 6.97
N CYS A 406 -2.36 31.52 7.61
CA CYS A 406 -3.44 32.26 6.94
C CYS A 406 -3.25 33.80 6.86
N LYS A 407 -2.13 34.35 7.35
CA LYS A 407 -1.85 35.79 7.21
C LYS A 407 -1.19 36.09 5.87
N LYS A 408 -1.87 36.93 5.08
CA LYS A 408 -1.38 37.49 3.82
C LYS A 408 -0.25 38.52 4.05
N ASP A 409 -0.05 38.96 5.28
CA ASP A 409 0.73 40.14 5.58
C ASP A 409 2.13 39.79 6.11
N GLU A 410 3.10 40.22 5.30
CA GLU A 410 4.53 40.42 5.58
C GLU A 410 5.45 39.19 5.66
N GLY A 411 5.79 38.65 4.48
CA GLY A 411 7.11 38.02 4.26
C GLY A 411 7.21 36.50 4.41
N VAL A 412 6.11 35.80 4.71
CA VAL A 412 6.11 34.32 4.81
C VAL A 412 6.10 33.70 3.41
N THR A 413 7.24 33.14 2.99
CA THR A 413 7.28 32.33 1.76
C THR A 413 6.79 30.93 2.10
N LEU A 414 5.56 30.61 1.69
CA LEU A 414 5.06 29.25 1.77
C LEU A 414 5.93 28.30 0.93
N PRO A 415 6.19 27.06 1.38
CA PRO A 415 6.85 26.06 0.55
C PRO A 415 6.06 25.86 -0.75
N LYS A 416 6.73 25.53 -1.87
CA LYS A 416 6.11 25.44 -3.22
C LYS A 416 4.85 24.56 -3.31
N CYS A 417 4.74 23.57 -2.42
CA CYS A 417 3.58 22.69 -2.33
C CYS A 417 2.41 23.28 -1.53
N PHE A 418 2.49 24.54 -1.08
CA PHE A 418 1.48 25.24 -0.32
C PHE A 418 1.26 26.64 -0.87
N THR A 419 0.01 27.06 -0.91
CA THR A 419 -0.40 28.38 -1.35
C THR A 419 -1.58 28.85 -0.52
N VAL A 420 -1.92 30.14 -0.60
CA VAL A 420 -3.13 30.67 0.04
C VAL A 420 -4.26 30.59 -0.98
N CYS A 421 -5.33 29.87 -0.67
CA CYS A 421 -6.51 29.89 -1.52
C CYS A 421 -7.05 31.31 -1.59
N PHE A 422 -7.12 31.85 -2.81
CA PHE A 422 -7.58 33.21 -3.06
C PHE A 422 -8.99 33.47 -2.52
N TYR A 423 -9.88 32.47 -2.60
CA TYR A 423 -11.28 32.61 -2.22
C TYR A 423 -11.53 32.51 -0.72
N THR A 424 -10.73 31.73 0.01
CA THR A 424 -10.95 31.46 1.44
C THR A 424 -9.90 32.06 2.37
N GLY A 425 -8.76 32.50 1.83
CA GLY A 425 -7.62 32.96 2.64
C GLY A 425 -6.92 31.86 3.42
N ARG A 426 -7.30 30.59 3.23
CA ARG A 426 -6.74 29.43 3.93
C ARG A 426 -5.49 28.94 3.22
N VAL A 427 -4.51 28.41 3.95
CA VAL A 427 -3.41 27.69 3.29
C VAL A 427 -3.90 26.35 2.80
N VAL A 428 -3.71 26.17 1.51
CA VAL A 428 -4.08 25.00 0.74
C VAL A 428 -2.84 24.39 0.14
N TRP A 429 -2.88 23.08 -0.04
CA TRP A 429 -1.82 22.38 -0.73
C TRP A 429 -1.94 22.61 -2.24
N GLN A 430 -0.80 22.83 -2.92
CA GLN A 430 -0.70 23.00 -4.37
C GLN A 430 0.22 21.94 -4.94
N GLN A 431 -0.32 21.12 -5.84
CA GLN A 431 0.38 19.98 -6.43
C GLN A 431 1.38 20.41 -7.51
N GLU A 432 0.99 21.40 -8.32
CA GLU A 432 1.77 21.96 -9.43
C GLU A 432 1.59 23.48 -9.47
N GLU A 433 2.66 24.20 -9.80
CA GLU A 433 2.65 25.66 -9.91
C GLU A 433 1.65 26.09 -11.00
N GLY A 434 0.56 26.75 -10.60
CA GLY A 434 -0.52 27.20 -11.50
C GLY A 434 -1.78 26.32 -11.52
N SER A 435 -1.84 25.19 -10.81
CA SER A 435 -3.09 24.42 -10.68
C SER A 435 -4.15 25.19 -9.86
N GLU A 436 -5.43 25.11 -10.25
CA GLU A 436 -6.53 25.75 -9.51
C GLU A 436 -6.55 25.32 -8.02
N CYS A 437 -6.55 26.32 -7.14
CA CYS A 437 -6.54 26.14 -5.70
C CYS A 437 -7.96 26.01 -5.18
N HIS A 438 -8.34 24.83 -4.68
CA HIS A 438 -9.72 24.61 -4.24
C HIS A 438 -9.98 25.19 -2.83
N PRO A 439 -11.09 25.93 -2.61
CA PRO A 439 -11.45 26.54 -1.32
C PRO A 439 -11.59 25.55 -0.15
N ASP A 440 -11.90 24.28 -0.43
CA ASP A 440 -12.10 23.21 0.59
C ASP A 440 -10.82 22.48 1.01
N PHE A 441 -9.64 22.89 0.49
CA PHE A 441 -8.36 22.23 0.76
C PHE A 441 -7.63 22.85 1.97
N ALA A 442 -8.37 23.29 2.97
CA ALA A 442 -7.84 23.88 4.19
C ALA A 442 -6.96 22.88 4.96
N LEU A 443 -5.68 23.21 5.19
CA LEU A 443 -4.76 22.38 5.98
C LEU A 443 -5.16 22.28 7.46
N CYS A 444 -5.96 23.22 7.95
CA CYS A 444 -6.65 23.16 9.23
C CYS A 444 -8.01 23.86 9.08
N ASP A 445 -9.10 23.12 9.24
CA ASP A 445 -10.30 23.70 9.81
C ASP A 445 -10.27 23.38 11.30
N PHE A 446 -10.22 24.39 12.16
CA PHE A 446 -10.24 24.17 13.61
C PHE A 446 -11.51 23.41 14.07
N ASN A 447 -12.54 23.39 13.23
CA ASN A 447 -13.81 22.72 13.48
C ASN A 447 -13.92 21.32 12.84
N ASP A 448 -12.97 20.90 12.00
CA ASP A 448 -13.01 19.61 11.31
C ASP A 448 -11.63 18.96 11.19
N ASP A 449 -11.36 17.96 12.04
CA ASP A 449 -10.10 17.23 12.10
C ASP A 449 -10.01 16.22 10.96
N ASN A 450 -9.26 16.57 9.90
CA ASN A 450 -8.99 15.70 8.75
C ASN A 450 -7.71 14.86 8.88
N GLY A 451 -7.10 14.85 10.07
CA GLY A 451 -5.88 14.11 10.38
C GLY A 451 -4.58 14.76 9.91
N ILE A 452 -4.60 15.94 9.27
CA ILE A 452 -3.40 16.71 8.90
C ILE A 452 -3.10 17.75 9.98
N PHE A 453 -1.84 17.82 10.41
CA PHE A 453 -1.42 18.78 11.44
C PHE A 453 0.06 19.15 11.34
N PHE A 454 0.40 20.30 11.92
CA PHE A 454 1.76 20.77 12.08
C PHE A 454 2.29 20.52 13.50
N MET A 455 3.60 20.29 13.61
CA MET A 455 4.28 20.07 14.87
C MET A 455 5.68 20.69 14.85
N ASP A 456 6.11 21.23 15.99
CA ASP A 456 7.49 21.69 16.18
C ASP A 456 8.47 20.52 15.97
N PHE A 457 9.56 20.76 15.25
CA PHE A 457 10.49 19.68 14.89
C PHE A 457 11.13 19.00 16.11
N SER A 458 11.44 19.74 17.17
CA SER A 458 12.03 19.18 18.39
C SER A 458 11.04 18.23 19.06
N ARG A 459 9.77 18.64 19.14
CA ARG A 459 8.67 17.80 19.65
C ARG A 459 8.42 16.58 18.77
N PHE A 460 8.55 16.73 17.46
CA PHE A 460 8.46 15.63 16.52
C PHE A 460 9.52 14.55 16.80
N ILE A 461 10.79 14.92 16.99
CA ILE A 461 11.86 13.95 17.29
C ILE A 461 11.59 13.20 18.61
N GLU A 462 11.03 13.85 19.63
CA GLU A 462 10.65 13.19 20.89
C GLU A 462 9.58 12.10 20.71
N CYS A 463 8.66 12.31 19.75
CA CYS A 463 7.45 11.49 19.58
C CYS A 463 7.62 10.37 18.56
N PHE A 464 8.46 10.62 17.55
CA PHE A 464 8.66 9.77 16.38
C PHE A 464 10.13 9.37 16.30
N PRO A 465 10.58 8.30 16.99
CA PRO A 465 11.99 7.90 16.98
C PRO A 465 12.42 7.09 15.74
N ILE A 466 11.49 6.83 14.81
CA ILE A 466 11.73 6.00 13.62
C ILE A 466 11.12 6.71 12.41
N THR A 467 11.93 6.85 11.35
CA THR A 467 11.48 7.34 10.04
C THR A 467 11.88 6.36 8.95
N THR A 468 10.94 6.00 8.09
CA THR A 468 11.17 5.35 6.81
C THR A 468 11.35 6.41 5.71
N LEU A 469 12.39 6.28 4.90
CA LEU A 469 12.67 7.10 3.72
C LEU A 469 12.72 6.20 2.48
N VAL A 470 11.97 6.57 1.43
CA VAL A 470 11.97 5.82 0.16
C VAL A 470 12.07 6.77 -1.02
N GLY A 471 13.12 6.61 -1.84
CA GLY A 471 13.41 7.51 -2.94
C GLY A 471 14.83 7.35 -3.51
N PRO A 472 15.30 8.33 -4.30
CA PRO A 472 14.49 9.37 -4.89
C PRO A 472 13.42 8.75 -5.81
N ILE A 473 12.19 9.29 -5.76
CA ILE A 473 11.11 8.84 -6.63
C ILE A 473 11.22 9.62 -7.94
N LYS A 474 11.46 8.90 -9.04
CA LYS A 474 11.51 9.49 -10.38
C LYS A 474 10.08 9.61 -10.92
N LEU A 475 9.75 10.76 -11.48
CA LEU A 475 8.55 10.89 -12.32
C LEU A 475 8.83 10.13 -13.62
N ALA A 476 8.01 9.13 -13.94
CA ALA A 476 8.12 8.43 -15.22
C ALA A 476 7.96 9.46 -16.34
N VAL A 477 9.02 9.70 -17.11
CA VAL A 477 8.92 10.41 -18.38
C VAL A 477 8.21 9.46 -19.34
N SER A 478 7.16 9.97 -20.00
CA SER A 478 6.31 9.32 -21.00
C SER A 478 7.00 8.21 -21.81
N ALA A 479 6.29 7.08 -21.89
CA ALA A 479 6.40 5.97 -22.85
C ALA A 479 7.52 6.06 -23.92
N ALA A 480 8.71 5.56 -23.57
CA ALA A 480 9.64 4.79 -24.41
C ALA A 480 10.99 4.76 -23.67
N VAL A 481 11.25 3.74 -22.88
CA VAL A 481 12.56 3.57 -22.23
C VAL A 481 13.19 2.28 -22.74
N THR A 482 14.06 2.44 -23.73
CA THR A 482 15.18 1.52 -23.96
C THR A 482 15.96 1.32 -22.66
N PRO A 483 16.39 0.09 -22.33
CA PRO A 483 17.07 -0.18 -21.08
C PRO A 483 18.38 0.60 -21.02
N VAL A 484 18.49 1.50 -20.04
CA VAL A 484 19.75 2.13 -19.67
C VAL A 484 20.54 1.09 -18.88
N ASN A 485 21.71 0.71 -19.38
CA ASN A 485 22.66 -0.13 -18.65
C ASN A 485 22.97 0.49 -17.30
N ALA A 486 22.37 -0.06 -16.24
CA ALA A 486 22.70 0.24 -14.86
C ALA A 486 23.78 -0.75 -14.39
N ASP A 487 24.99 -0.61 -14.93
CA ASP A 487 26.19 -1.19 -14.32
C ASP A 487 26.61 -0.35 -13.11
N ILE A 488 25.80 -0.40 -12.05
CA ILE A 488 26.21 -0.02 -10.70
C ILE A 488 25.77 -1.13 -9.76
N CYS A 489 26.68 -2.09 -9.58
CA CYS A 489 26.67 -3.10 -8.51
C CYS A 489 25.37 -3.89 -8.32
N THR A 490 24.89 -4.58 -9.36
CA THR A 490 23.99 -5.74 -9.22
C THR A 490 24.79 -6.98 -8.83
N GLY A 491 25.29 -6.97 -7.60
CA GLY A 491 25.69 -8.20 -6.93
C GLY A 491 24.44 -9.01 -6.61
N ASP A 492 24.33 -10.17 -7.23
CA ASP A 492 23.27 -11.15 -7.03
C ASP A 492 22.96 -11.41 -5.54
N SER A 493 21.68 -11.60 -5.19
CA SER A 493 21.16 -12.16 -3.92
C SER A 493 20.84 -11.29 -2.67
N SER A 494 20.35 -10.04 -2.78
CA SER A 494 19.74 -9.38 -1.58
C SER A 494 18.63 -8.34 -1.81
N SER A 495 17.78 -8.48 -2.83
CA SER A 495 16.72 -7.49 -3.13
C SER A 495 15.60 -7.39 -2.08
N ASP A 496 15.60 -8.21 -1.02
CA ASP A 496 14.49 -8.35 -0.05
C ASP A 496 14.81 -7.88 1.38
N LEU A 497 15.92 -7.20 1.59
CA LEU A 497 16.26 -6.63 2.90
C LEU A 497 15.74 -5.19 3.01
N VAL A 498 15.07 -4.87 4.12
CA VAL A 498 14.92 -3.47 4.58
C VAL A 498 16.25 -3.09 5.21
N PHE A 499 16.91 -2.06 4.68
CA PHE A 499 18.07 -1.52 5.35
C PHE A 499 17.61 -0.79 6.61
N GLU A 500 18.08 -1.25 7.77
CA GLU A 500 17.89 -0.57 9.03
C GLU A 500 19.17 0.21 9.36
N MET A 501 19.03 1.51 9.56
CA MET A 501 20.11 2.38 9.99
C MET A 501 19.93 2.78 11.44
N HIS A 502 20.86 2.32 12.27
CA HIS A 502 20.96 2.73 13.66
C HIS A 502 21.84 3.97 13.81
N ARG A 503 21.65 4.67 14.94
CA ARG A 503 22.27 5.95 15.30
C ARG A 503 23.77 6.09 14.98
N GLY A 504 24.56 5.02 15.16
CA GLY A 504 26.00 5.03 14.89
C GLY A 504 26.40 5.31 13.44
N ASN A 505 25.46 5.17 12.49
CA ASN A 505 25.73 5.28 11.04
C ASN A 505 25.00 6.48 10.39
N LEU A 506 24.41 7.39 11.17
CA LEU A 506 23.63 8.52 10.61
C LEU A 506 24.46 9.46 9.71
N SER A 507 25.77 9.59 9.94
CA SER A 507 26.66 10.36 9.05
C SER A 507 26.76 9.71 7.66
N CYS A 508 26.84 8.38 7.59
CA CYS A 508 26.87 7.64 6.33
C CYS A 508 25.55 7.77 5.55
N LEU A 509 24.41 7.98 6.24
CA LEU A 509 23.13 8.23 5.58
C LEU A 509 23.18 9.47 4.68
N SER A 510 23.75 10.56 5.21
CA SER A 510 23.87 11.82 4.46
C SER A 510 24.69 11.63 3.19
N GLU A 511 25.75 10.81 3.24
CA GLU A 511 26.58 10.47 2.09
C GLU A 511 25.81 9.61 1.06
N ILE A 512 25.08 8.57 1.53
CA ILE A 512 24.24 7.73 0.67
C ILE A 512 23.17 8.57 -0.05
N LEU A 513 22.48 9.44 0.69
CA LEU A 513 21.42 10.29 0.13
C LEU A 513 21.97 11.35 -0.82
N ALA A 514 23.18 11.86 -0.58
CA ALA A 514 23.85 12.77 -1.50
C ALA A 514 24.22 12.06 -2.81
N SER A 515 24.74 10.83 -2.74
CA SER A 515 25.16 10.06 -3.92
C SER A 515 24.00 9.64 -4.84
N THR A 516 22.78 9.57 -4.31
CA THR A 516 21.59 9.14 -5.04
C THR A 516 20.77 10.30 -5.62
N CYS A 517 21.11 11.55 -5.26
CA CYS A 517 20.47 12.75 -5.81
C CYS A 517 21.08 13.24 -7.13
N HIS A 518 22.17 12.61 -7.59
CA HIS A 518 22.80 12.80 -8.90
C HIS A 518 22.35 11.70 -9.86
#